data_AF-A0A961ED68-F1
#
_entry.id   AF-A0A961ED68-F1
#
_cell.length_a   1.000
_cell.length_b   1.000
_cell.length_c   1.000
_cell.angle_alpha   90.00
_cell.angle_beta   90.00
_cell.angle_gamma   90.00
#
_symmetry.space_group_name_H-M   'P 1'
#
loop_
_entity.id
_entity.type
_entity.pdbx_description
1 polymer ?
#
loop_
_entity_poly.entity_id
_entity_poly.type
_entity_poly.pdbx_seq_one_letter_code
_entity_poly.pdbx_strand_id
1 'polypeptide(L)' 'MNDAVDPTRQISAVVYTGVRYPITHDVAESILAVMDGLHLPTSTKLFEVPTTDGRQVILNLSHSFPIAFEIDHQQNSGDQ' A
#
# COMPACT_ATOMS: atom_id res chain seq x y z
N MET A 1 15.56 -24.47 13.28
CA MET A 1 14.72 -24.20 12.11
C MET A 1 14.61 -22.69 12.03
N ASN A 2 15.29 -22.07 11.07
CA ASN A 2 15.17 -20.63 10.85
C ASN A 2 13.81 -20.42 10.20
N ASP A 3 12.85 -19.84 10.93
CA ASP A 3 11.66 -19.24 10.34
C ASP A 3 12.18 -18.14 9.40
N ALA A 4 12.29 -18.48 8.12
CA ALA A 4 12.51 -17.49 7.09
C ALA A 4 11.29 -16.56 7.15
N VAL A 5 11.50 -15.34 7.64
CA VAL A 5 10.52 -14.26 7.52
C VAL A 5 10.21 -14.16 6.03
N ASP A 6 9.01 -14.62 5.65
CA ASP A 6 8.54 -14.52 4.28
C ASP A 6 8.55 -13.03 3.92
N PRO A 7 9.37 -12.57 2.95
CA PRO A 7 9.44 -11.16 2.58
C PRO A 7 8.10 -10.65 2.03
N THR A 8 7.14 -11.53 1.70
CA THR A 8 5.78 -11.17 1.33
C THR A 8 4.88 -10.81 2.53
N ARG A 9 5.34 -11.01 3.78
CA ARG A 9 4.60 -10.70 5.02
C ARG A 9 4.75 -9.26 5.53
N GLN A 10 5.41 -8.36 4.79
CA GLN A 10 5.19 -6.93 5.00
C GLN A 10 3.79 -6.60 4.48
N ILE A 11 2.80 -6.69 5.36
CA ILE A 11 1.44 -6.28 5.04
C ILE A 11 1.46 -4.75 4.98
N SER A 12 1.50 -4.22 3.77
CA SER A 12 1.26 -2.80 3.52
C SER A 12 -0.25 -2.58 3.47
N ALA A 13 -0.75 -1.47 3.98
CA ALA A 13 -2.15 -1.09 3.79
C ALA A 13 -2.24 0.27 3.12
N VAL A 14 -3.15 0.40 2.17
CA VAL A 14 -3.62 1.71 1.73
C VAL A 14 -4.67 2.19 2.73
N VAL A 15 -4.48 3.40 3.25
CA VAL A 15 -5.45 4.05 4.13
C VAL A 15 -6.12 5.18 3.37
N TYR A 16 -7.44 5.09 3.23
CA TYR A 16 -8.26 6.12 2.59
C TYR A 16 -9.46 6.44 3.46
N THR A 17 -9.61 7.72 3.84
CA THR A 17 -10.69 8.20 4.73
C THR A 17 -10.82 7.42 6.04
N GLY A 18 -9.69 6.93 6.58
CA GLY A 18 -9.66 6.11 7.80
C GLY A 18 -9.98 4.63 7.60
N VAL A 19 -10.30 4.20 6.38
CA VAL A 19 -10.49 2.78 6.04
C VAL A 19 -9.17 2.18 5.59
N ARG A 20 -8.83 1.01 6.14
CA ARG A 20 -7.63 0.25 5.80
C ARG A 20 -7.95 -0.82 4.75
N TYR A 21 -7.17 -0.82 3.69
CA TYR A 21 -7.22 -1.82 2.62
C TYR A 21 -5.89 -2.57 2.62
N PRO A 22 -5.84 -3.81 3.13
CA PRO A 22 -4.61 -4.57 3.20
C PRO A 22 -4.19 -4.98 1.79
N ILE A 23 -2.94 -4.71 1.43
CA ILE A 23 -2.36 -4.95 0.11
C ILE A 23 -1.00 -5.62 0.24
N THR A 24 -0.48 -6.13 -0.87
CA THR A 24 0.90 -6.64 -0.89
C THR A 24 1.88 -5.49 -1.02
N HIS A 25 3.15 -5.78 -0.70
CA HIS A 25 4.25 -4.83 -0.91
C HIS A 25 4.36 -4.39 -2.39
N ASP A 26 4.29 -5.32 -3.35
CA ASP A 26 4.37 -5.04 -4.79
C ASP A 26 3.27 -4.06 -5.26
N VAL A 27 2.07 -4.18 -4.69
CA VAL A 27 0.96 -3.26 -4.99
C VAL A 27 1.25 -1.88 -4.41
N ALA A 28 1.84 -1.79 -3.22
CA ALA A 28 2.22 -0.51 -2.62
C ALA A 28 3.28 0.22 -3.48
N GLU A 29 4.33 -0.50 -3.90
CA GLU A 29 5.37 0.02 -4.80
C GLU A 29 4.79 0.51 -6.13
N SER A 30 3.83 -0.24 -6.70
CA SER A 30 3.16 0.15 -7.95
C SER A 30 2.37 1.45 -7.80
N ILE A 31 1.69 1.65 -6.66
CA ILE A 31 0.94 2.89 -6.39
C ILE A 31 1.92 4.06 -6.21
N LEU A 32 3.02 3.87 -5.48
CA LEU A 32 4.05 4.88 -5.28
C LEU A 32 4.69 5.32 -6.61
N ALA A 33 5.03 4.37 -7.49
CA ALA A 33 5.56 4.66 -8.82
C ALA A 33 4.56 5.45 -9.68
N VAL A 34 3.26 5.18 -9.56
CA VAL A 34 2.22 5.96 -10.24
C VAL A 34 2.11 7.37 -9.66
N MET A 35 2.18 7.51 -8.33
CA MET A 35 2.13 8.82 -7.67
C MET A 35 3.33 9.69 -8.03
N ASP A 36 4.54 9.13 -8.09
CA ASP A 36 5.75 9.81 -8.55
C ASP A 36 5.60 10.30 -10.01
N GLY A 37 4.93 9.50 -10.85
CA GLY A 37 4.61 9.86 -12.22
C GLY A 37 3.56 10.98 -12.39
N LEU A 38 2.81 11.35 -11.35
CA LEU A 38 1.78 12.41 -11.40
C LEU A 38 2.42 13.80 -11.24
N HIS A 39 3.11 14.25 -12.29
CA HIS A 39 3.83 15.53 -12.29
C HIS A 39 2.94 16.77 -12.48
N LEU A 40 1.70 16.61 -12.94
CA LEU A 40 0.79 17.73 -13.22
C LEU A 40 -0.32 17.80 -12.16
N PRO A 41 -0.65 18.99 -11.62
CA PRO A 41 -1.66 19.14 -10.58
C PRO A 41 -3.07 18.66 -10.99
N THR A 42 -3.35 18.63 -12.29
CA THR A 42 -4.62 18.20 -12.87
C THR A 42 -4.64 16.73 -13.29
N SER A 43 -3.48 16.06 -13.29
CA SER A 43 -3.40 14.67 -13.67
C SER A 43 -4.07 13.81 -12.60
N THR A 44 -4.97 12.97 -13.08
CA THR A 44 -5.71 12.02 -12.28
C THR A 44 -5.57 10.66 -12.94
N LYS A 45 -5.28 9.62 -12.16
CA LYS A 45 -5.15 8.25 -12.66
C LYS A 45 -5.95 7.29 -11.81
N LEU A 46 -6.81 6.52 -12.47
CA LEU A 46 -7.50 5.40 -11.84
C LEU A 46 -6.52 4.23 -11.73
N PHE A 47 -6.47 3.64 -10.54
CA PHE A 47 -5.60 2.51 -10.25
C PHE A 47 -6.39 1.43 -9.53
N GLU A 48 -6.42 0.24 -10.11
CA GLU A 48 -7.07 -0.93 -9.53
C GLU A 48 -6.13 -1.60 -8.54
N VAL A 49 -6.58 -1.69 -7.29
CA VAL A 49 -5.80 -2.21 -6.16
C VAL A 49 -6.43 -3.53 -5.71
N PRO A 50 -5.81 -4.68 -6.01
CA PRO A 50 -6.20 -5.94 -5.41
C PRO A 50 -5.77 -5.94 -3.93
N THR A 51 -6.69 -6.31 -3.05
CA THR A 51 -6.42 -6.42 -1.62
C THR A 51 -6.19 -7.88 -1.22
N THR A 52 -5.48 -8.10 -0.13
CA THR A 52 -5.16 -9.45 0.35
C THR A 52 -6.35 -10.17 0.99
N ASP A 53 -7.42 -9.43 1.32
CA ASP A 53 -8.68 -10.00 1.83
C ASP A 53 -9.69 -10.35 0.73
N GLY A 54 -9.28 -10.29 -0.55
CA GLY A 54 -10.08 -10.72 -1.69
C GLY A 54 -10.98 -9.65 -2.30
N ARG A 55 -10.90 -8.40 -1.84
CA ARG A 55 -11.59 -7.25 -2.45
C ARG A 55 -10.74 -6.61 -3.56
N GLN A 56 -11.40 -5.83 -4.42
CA GLN A 56 -10.74 -4.92 -5.36
C GLN A 56 -11.19 -3.49 -5.06
N VAL A 57 -10.24 -2.56 -5.01
CA VAL A 57 -10.49 -1.14 -4.73
C VAL A 57 -10.02 -0.31 -5.92
N ILE A 58 -10.82 0.67 -6.34
CA ILE A 58 -10.42 1.63 -7.37
C ILE A 58 -9.97 2.92 -6.67
N LEU A 59 -8.68 3.21 -6.74
CA LEU A 59 -8.13 4.48 -6.25
C LEU A 59 -8.15 5.51 -7.36
N ASN A 60 -8.62 6.71 -7.04
CA ASN A 60 -8.57 7.86 -7.92
C ASN A 60 -7.39 8.76 -7.53
N LEU A 61 -6.19 8.41 -7.97
CA LEU A 61 -4.97 9.07 -7.55
C LEU A 61 -4.85 10.44 -8.24
N SER A 62 -4.79 11.49 -7.45
CA SER A 62 -4.53 12.87 -7.87
C SER A 62 -3.60 13.56 -6.89
N HIS A 63 -3.03 14.70 -7.26
CA HIS A 63 -2.07 15.43 -6.42
C HIS A 63 -2.64 15.86 -5.05
N SER A 64 -3.96 16.03 -4.93
CA SER A 64 -4.63 16.39 -3.68
C SER A 64 -5.32 15.20 -2.99
N PHE A 65 -5.06 13.97 -3.44
CA PHE A 65 -5.76 12.80 -2.93
C PHE A 65 -5.21 12.38 -1.55
N PRO A 66 -6.05 12.36 -0.49
CA PRO A 66 -5.59 12.09 0.87
C PRO A 66 -5.45 10.57 1.09
N ILE A 67 -4.34 10.02 0.61
CA ILE A 67 -3.96 8.63 0.79
C ILE A 67 -2.73 8.56 1.71
N ALA A 68 -2.71 7.56 2.58
CA ALA A 68 -1.52 7.19 3.35
C ALA A 68 -1.20 5.71 3.13
N PHE A 69 0.07 5.36 3.24
CA PHE A 69 0.53 3.98 3.27
C PHE A 69 0.92 3.62 4.69
N GLU A 70 0.34 2.55 5.21
CA GLU A 70 0.81 1.94 6.43
C GLU A 70 1.76 0.81 6.06
N ILE A 71 2.98 0.86 6.57
CA ILE A 71 3.99 -0.19 6.40
C ILE A 71 4.09 -0.90 7.74
N ASP A 72 3.66 -2.15 7.79
CA ASP A 72 3.75 -2.94 9.01
C ASP A 72 5.21 -3.37 9.22
N HIS A 73 5.91 -2.64 10.08
CA HIS A 73 7.18 -3.10 10.60
C HIS A 73 6.85 -4.18 11.61
N GLN A 74 6.99 -5.44 11.23
CA GLN A 74 7.17 -6.52 12.20
C GLN A 74 8.39 -6.15 13.06
N GLN A 75 8.15 -5.40 14.14
CA GLN A 75 9.12 -5.23 15.21
C GLN A 75 9.40 -6.64 15.68
N ASN A 76 10.64 -7.06 15.45
CA ASN A 76 11.24 -8.18 16.11
C ASN A 76 11.15 -7.90 17.62
N SER A 77 10.02 -8.26 18.23
CA SER A 77 9.85 -8.36 19.67
C SER A 77 10.57 -9.65 20.07
N GLY A 78 11.87 -9.68 19.79
CA GLY A 78 12.78 -10.63 20.41
C GLY A 78 12.91 -10.20 21.85
N ASP A 79 12.47 -11.08 22.75
CA ASP A 79 12.80 -11.07 24.17
C ASP A 79 14.18 -10.44 24.43
N GLN A 80 14.19 -9.40 25.27
CA GLN A 80 15.23 -9.17 26.28
C GLN A 80 14.75 -8.20 27.35
#